data_AF-A0A6J7F5C5-F1
#
_entry.id   AF-A0A6J7F5C5-F1
#
_cell.length_a   1.000
_cell.length_b   1.000
_cell.length_c   1.000
_cell.angle_alpha   90.00
_cell.angle_beta   90.00
_cell.angle_gamma   90.00
#
_symmetry.space_group_name_H-M   'P 1'
#
loop_
_entity.id
_entity.type
_entity.pdbx_description
1 polymer ?
#
loop_
_entity_poly.entity_id
_entity_poly.type
_entity_poly.pdbx_seq_one_letter_code
_entity_poly.pdbx_strand_id
1 'polypeptide(L)'
;MTAAAGTDFGIMNLPISTNAKTYGNDSIPVGVPGYFMVDTKQSTKAERDGAIDFLTWLYTSPAGQGFVANPVTKGGMGFIPVYSGFKVQPATYMAKEISKYVVAGKTLEWINTYYPAGLQETVGKVSMQQYFTDKISAAELATAIQNAWKGSVKTWRGAAK
;
A
#
# COMPACT_ATOMS: atom_id res chain seq x y z
N MET A 1 5.89 -8.08 -14.88
CA MET A 1 4.91 -9.02 -15.45
C MET A 1 4.53 -8.50 -16.83
N THR A 2 4.92 -9.20 -17.89
CA THR A 2 4.30 -9.02 -19.21
C THR A 2 3.02 -9.86 -19.21
N ALA A 3 1.92 -9.29 -19.71
CA ALA A 3 0.71 -10.04 -19.97
C ALA A 3 1.03 -11.27 -20.84
N ALA A 4 0.29 -12.37 -20.64
CA ALA A 4 0.32 -13.47 -21.60
C ALA A 4 -0.11 -12.92 -22.98
N ALA A 5 0.44 -13.49 -24.05
CA ALA A 5 0.10 -13.07 -25.41
C ALA A 5 -1.43 -13.15 -25.62
N GLY A 6 -2.03 -12.07 -26.12
CA GLY A 6 -3.47 -11.98 -26.35
C GLY A 6 -4.33 -11.74 -25.11
N THR A 7 -3.74 -11.36 -23.96
CA THR A 7 -4.48 -11.02 -22.75
C THR A 7 -4.39 -9.53 -22.45
N ASP A 8 -5.55 -8.87 -22.36
CA ASP A 8 -5.67 -7.49 -21.91
C ASP A 8 -6.06 -7.42 -20.43
N PHE A 9 -5.49 -6.46 -19.72
CA PHE A 9 -5.79 -6.22 -18.31
C PHE A 9 -6.32 -4.81 -18.12
N GLY A 10 -7.31 -4.66 -17.22
CA GLY A 10 -7.93 -3.40 -16.87
C GLY A 10 -8.04 -3.20 -15.36
N ILE A 11 -8.40 -1.99 -14.97
CA ILE A 11 -8.75 -1.65 -13.59
C ILE A 11 -10.23 -1.33 -13.54
N MET A 12 -10.95 -1.99 -12.64
CA MET A 12 -12.28 -1.58 -12.23
C MET A 12 -12.28 -1.38 -10.71
N ASN A 13 -13.05 -0.39 -10.25
CA ASN A 13 -13.34 -0.27 -8.84
C ASN A 13 -14.17 -1.47 -8.36
N LEU A 14 -14.00 -1.86 -7.10
CA LEU A 14 -14.80 -2.93 -6.51
C LEU A 14 -16.19 -2.38 -6.17
N PRO A 15 -17.29 -2.90 -6.75
CA PRO A 15 -18.62 -2.47 -6.39
C PRO A 15 -18.96 -3.00 -4.99
N ILE A 16 -19.15 -2.09 -4.03
CA ILE A 16 -19.54 -2.41 -2.65
C ILE A 16 -21.05 -2.30 -2.42
N SER A 17 -21.79 -1.78 -3.39
CA SER A 17 -23.25 -1.58 -3.33
C SER A 17 -23.84 -1.44 -4.74
N THR A 18 -25.15 -1.66 -4.89
CA THR A 18 -25.91 -1.42 -6.12
C THR A 18 -26.24 0.06 -6.38
N ASN A 19 -26.06 0.94 -5.39
CA ASN A 19 -26.21 2.39 -5.57
C ASN A 19 -24.89 3.01 -6.06
N ALA A 20 -24.90 3.59 -7.26
CA ALA A 20 -23.71 4.21 -7.86
C ALA A 20 -23.10 5.36 -7.03
N LYS A 21 -23.89 6.00 -6.15
CA LYS A 21 -23.43 7.11 -5.29
C LYS A 21 -22.81 6.65 -3.96
N THR A 22 -22.79 5.34 -3.67
CA THR A 22 -22.22 4.83 -2.43
C THR A 22 -20.72 5.16 -2.36
N TYR A 23 -20.27 5.67 -1.22
CA TYR A 23 -18.85 5.97 -0.99
C TYR A 23 -17.97 4.76 -1.35
N GLY A 24 -16.93 4.96 -2.17
CA GLY A 24 -16.03 3.89 -2.60
C GLY A 24 -16.43 3.17 -3.90
N ASN A 25 -17.69 3.30 -4.37
CA ASN A 25 -18.13 2.73 -5.65
C ASN A 25 -17.55 3.42 -6.89
N ASP A 26 -16.72 4.45 -6.72
CA ASP A 26 -16.02 5.12 -7.82
C ASP A 26 -14.52 5.28 -7.54
N SER A 27 -14.00 4.59 -6.52
CA SER A 27 -12.65 4.74 -5.99
C SER A 27 -11.91 3.42 -5.92
N ILE A 28 -10.57 3.47 -5.87
CA ILE A 28 -9.72 2.28 -5.72
C ILE A 28 -8.85 2.38 -4.46
N PRO A 29 -8.54 1.25 -3.79
CA PRO A 29 -7.63 1.25 -2.66
C PRO A 29 -6.19 1.54 -3.14
N VAL A 30 -5.62 2.64 -2.68
CA VAL A 30 -4.24 3.04 -2.97
C VAL A 30 -3.49 3.22 -1.65
N GLY A 31 -2.35 2.58 -1.53
CA GLY A 31 -1.50 2.69 -0.34
C GLY A 31 -0.03 2.64 -0.70
N VAL A 32 0.78 3.03 0.28
CA VAL A 32 2.24 2.97 0.19
C VAL A 32 2.67 1.52 0.43
N PRO A 33 3.32 0.84 -0.52
CA PRO A 33 3.67 -0.57 -0.38
C PRO A 33 4.82 -0.80 0.61
N GLY A 34 5.60 0.24 0.93
CA GLY A 34 6.69 0.17 1.88
C GLY A 34 7.36 1.53 2.10
N TYR A 35 8.13 1.63 3.19
CA TYR A 35 8.86 2.83 3.56
C TYR A 35 10.34 2.50 3.67
N PHE A 36 11.20 3.39 3.18
CA PHE A 36 12.60 3.41 3.59
C PHE A 36 12.68 4.04 4.98
N MET A 37 13.36 3.38 5.92
CA MET A 37 13.58 3.88 7.27
C MET A 37 15.08 3.81 7.57
N VAL A 38 15.60 4.82 8.26
CA VAL A 38 16.99 4.87 8.72
C VAL A 38 16.99 4.53 10.21
N ASP A 39 17.73 3.50 10.60
CA ASP A 39 17.85 3.09 12.00
C ASP A 39 18.68 4.13 12.78
N THR A 40 18.05 4.78 13.74
CA THR A 40 18.70 5.81 14.56
C THR A 40 19.52 5.24 15.73
N LYS A 41 19.36 3.95 16.04
CA LYS A 41 19.95 3.29 17.22
C LYS A 41 21.14 2.42 16.88
N GLN A 42 21.03 1.60 15.83
CA GLN A 42 22.07 0.62 15.49
C GLN A 42 23.07 1.15 14.44
N SER A 43 22.64 2.04 13.55
CA SER A 43 23.54 2.60 12.55
C SER A 43 24.47 3.64 13.15
N THR A 44 25.73 3.64 12.73
CA THR A 44 26.70 4.71 13.00
C THR A 44 26.28 6.02 12.33
N LYS A 45 26.88 7.15 12.72
CA LYS A 45 26.59 8.44 12.07
C LYS A 45 26.89 8.39 10.56
N ALA A 46 28.03 7.82 10.17
CA ALA A 46 28.44 7.75 8.77
C ALA A 46 27.45 6.94 7.92
N GLU A 47 26.95 5.81 8.42
CA GLU A 47 25.94 5.01 7.72
C GLU A 47 24.62 5.76 7.56
N ARG A 48 24.18 6.48 8.60
CA ARG A 48 22.96 7.28 8.51
C ARG A 48 23.10 8.42 7.50
N ASP A 49 24.23 9.13 7.53
CA ASP A 49 24.51 10.21 6.57
C ASP A 49 24.52 9.66 5.13
N GLY A 50 25.18 8.52 4.90
CA GLY A 50 25.22 7.87 3.59
C GLY A 50 23.85 7.37 3.11
N ALA A 51 23.03 6.83 4.03
CA ALA A 51 21.65 6.43 3.70
C ALA A 51 20.80 7.63 3.28
N ILE A 52 20.92 8.76 3.97
CA ILE A 52 20.20 10.00 3.63
C ILE A 52 20.68 10.53 2.27
N ASP A 53 21.99 10.53 2.02
CA ASP A 53 22.55 10.97 0.73
C ASP A 53 22.03 10.10 -0.43
N PHE A 54 22.08 8.78 -0.28
CA PHE A 54 21.55 7.85 -1.29
C PHE A 54 20.06 8.04 -1.55
N LEU A 55 19.23 8.13 -0.51
CA LEU A 55 17.78 8.33 -0.68
C LEU A 55 17.47 9.68 -1.30
N THR A 56 18.22 10.72 -0.95
CA THR A 56 18.10 12.04 -1.57
C THR A 56 18.42 11.95 -3.05
N TRP A 57 19.55 11.34 -3.43
CA TRP A 57 19.91 11.11 -4.82
C TRP A 57 18.84 10.30 -5.57
N LEU A 58 18.32 9.24 -4.95
CA LEU A 58 17.32 8.34 -5.56
C LEU A 58 16.03 9.07 -5.95
N TYR A 59 15.55 9.99 -5.11
CA TYR A 59 14.27 10.68 -5.36
C TYR A 59 14.41 12.03 -6.06
N THR A 60 15.58 12.66 -6.04
CA THR A 60 15.77 14.02 -6.59
C THR A 60 16.59 14.05 -7.88
N SER A 61 17.48 13.09 -8.12
CA SER A 61 18.31 13.08 -9.33
C SER A 61 17.55 12.48 -10.53
N PRO A 62 17.83 12.92 -11.78
CA PRO A 62 17.22 12.32 -12.96
C PRO A 62 17.45 10.81 -13.09
N ALA A 63 18.66 10.34 -12.75
CA ALA A 63 19.00 8.93 -12.80
C ALA A 63 18.23 8.12 -11.74
N GLY A 64 18.20 8.60 -10.50
CA GLY A 64 17.44 8.01 -9.40
C GLY A 64 15.93 7.92 -9.69
N GLN A 65 15.35 9.02 -10.17
CA GLN A 65 13.94 9.05 -10.58
C GLN A 65 13.65 8.02 -11.68
N GLY A 66 14.62 7.81 -12.59
CA GLY A 66 14.60 6.74 -13.57
C GLY A 66 14.48 5.36 -12.92
N PHE A 67 15.33 5.04 -11.94
CA PHE A 67 15.23 3.77 -11.20
C PHE A 67 13.90 3.59 -10.48
N VAL A 68 13.31 4.67 -9.94
CA VAL A 68 12.02 4.59 -9.26
C VAL A 68 10.86 4.32 -10.22
N ALA A 69 10.75 5.12 -11.28
CA ALA A 69 9.53 5.19 -12.09
C ALA A 69 9.59 4.40 -13.40
N ASN A 70 10.78 4.14 -13.95
CA ASN A 70 10.90 3.37 -15.19
C ASN A 70 10.42 1.93 -14.99
N PRO A 71 9.89 1.29 -16.04
CA PRO A 71 9.50 -0.10 -15.96
C PRO A 71 10.72 -1.00 -15.78
N VAL A 72 10.50 -2.22 -15.29
CA VAL A 72 11.54 -3.26 -15.12
C VAL A 72 12.29 -3.53 -16.43
N THR A 73 11.64 -3.39 -17.58
CA THR A 73 12.27 -3.52 -18.91
C THR A 73 13.32 -2.44 -19.22
N LYS A 74 13.35 -1.35 -18.45
CA LYS A 74 14.36 -0.29 -18.48
C LYS A 74 15.21 -0.25 -17.20
N GLY A 75 15.19 -1.33 -16.41
CA GLY A 75 15.96 -1.44 -15.16
C GLY A 75 15.39 -0.65 -13.97
N GLY A 76 14.15 -0.13 -14.07
CA GLY A 76 13.49 0.55 -12.96
C GLY A 76 12.51 -0.34 -12.18
N MET A 77 11.93 0.20 -11.11
CA MET A 77 11.01 -0.50 -10.22
C MET A 77 9.55 -0.38 -10.66
N GLY A 78 9.22 0.57 -11.54
CA GLY A 78 7.87 0.82 -12.03
C GLY A 78 6.92 1.42 -10.99
N PHE A 79 7.45 2.09 -9.96
CA PHE A 79 6.64 2.74 -8.93
C PHE A 79 6.02 4.04 -9.43
N ILE A 80 4.83 4.35 -8.93
CA ILE A 80 4.16 5.63 -9.19
C ILE A 80 4.85 6.71 -8.36
N PRO A 81 5.37 7.78 -8.98
CA PRO A 81 5.96 8.89 -8.24
C PRO A 81 4.96 9.56 -7.30
N VAL A 82 5.39 9.84 -6.07
CA VAL A 82 4.54 10.44 -5.02
C VAL A 82 5.00 11.84 -4.58
N TYR A 83 6.18 12.29 -5.03
CA TYR A 83 6.74 13.59 -4.68
C TYR A 83 6.59 14.59 -5.81
N SER A 84 6.29 15.85 -5.45
CA SER A 84 6.33 16.97 -6.39
C SER A 84 7.73 17.11 -7.00
N GLY A 85 7.81 17.39 -8.31
CA GLY A 85 9.08 17.61 -9.01
C GLY A 85 9.67 16.37 -9.69
N PHE A 86 9.00 15.21 -9.63
CA PHE A 86 9.32 14.08 -10.49
C PHE A 86 9.05 14.41 -11.96
N LYS A 87 10.06 14.24 -12.81
CA LYS A 87 9.95 14.48 -14.26
C LYS A 87 9.60 13.22 -15.05
N VAL A 88 9.88 12.05 -14.48
CA VAL A 88 9.61 10.76 -15.10
C VAL A 88 8.14 10.40 -14.90
N GLN A 89 7.43 10.25 -16.02
CA GLN A 89 6.02 9.90 -16.03
C GLN A 89 5.82 8.38 -15.87
N PRO A 90 4.70 7.93 -15.27
CA PRO A 90 4.33 6.52 -15.22
C PRO A 90 4.37 5.88 -16.61
N ALA A 91 5.19 4.84 -16.78
CA ALA A 91 5.41 4.22 -18.09
C ALA A 91 4.39 3.12 -18.42
N THR A 92 3.91 2.39 -17.41
CA THR A 92 3.02 1.24 -17.60
C THR A 92 1.55 1.68 -17.66
N TYR A 93 0.72 0.92 -18.39
CA TYR A 93 -0.72 1.16 -18.45
C TYR A 93 -1.35 1.23 -17.04
N MET A 94 -1.07 0.23 -16.21
CA MET A 94 -1.57 0.17 -14.83
C MET A 94 -1.19 1.40 -14.01
N ALA A 95 0.07 1.85 -14.09
CA ALA A 95 0.51 3.01 -13.34
C ALA A 95 -0.17 4.32 -13.82
N LYS A 96 -0.45 4.43 -15.13
CA LYS A 96 -1.23 5.55 -15.69
C LYS A 96 -2.68 5.52 -15.24
N GLU A 97 -3.34 4.36 -15.26
CA GLU A 97 -4.73 4.24 -14.81
C GLU A 97 -4.86 4.53 -13.31
N ILE A 98 -3.99 3.98 -12.45
CA ILE A 98 -3.98 4.30 -11.02
C ILE A 98 -3.73 5.79 -10.78
N SER A 99 -2.81 6.40 -11.55
CA SER A 99 -2.52 7.84 -11.43
C SER A 99 -3.74 8.72 -11.69
N LYS A 100 -4.66 8.34 -12.61
CA LYS A 100 -5.92 9.06 -12.82
C LYS A 100 -6.79 9.09 -11.56
N TYR A 101 -6.93 7.96 -10.86
CA TYR A 101 -7.68 7.90 -9.60
C TYR A 101 -7.03 8.73 -8.50
N VAL A 102 -5.69 8.70 -8.39
CA VAL A 102 -4.93 9.50 -7.42
C VAL A 102 -5.14 11.00 -7.67
N VAL A 103 -4.97 11.46 -8.90
CA VAL A 103 -5.16 12.88 -9.27
C VAL A 103 -6.61 13.33 -9.09
N ALA A 104 -7.58 12.45 -9.35
CA ALA A 104 -9.00 12.73 -9.16
C ALA A 104 -9.47 12.69 -7.69
N GLY A 105 -8.59 12.34 -6.74
CA GLY A 105 -8.97 12.15 -5.33
C GLY A 105 -9.90 10.96 -5.09
N LYS A 106 -9.92 10.00 -6.01
CA LYS A 106 -10.78 8.80 -5.99
C LYS A 106 -10.04 7.59 -5.46
N THR A 107 -9.41 7.76 -4.30
CA THR A 107 -8.63 6.71 -3.64
C THR A 107 -9.18 6.40 -2.26
N LEU A 108 -9.09 5.12 -1.88
CA LEU A 108 -9.39 4.66 -0.54
C LEU A 108 -8.07 4.38 0.17
N GLU A 109 -7.92 4.88 1.40
CA GLU A 109 -6.74 4.59 2.20
C GLU A 109 -6.71 3.09 2.56
N TRP A 110 -5.50 2.54 2.52
CA TRP A 110 -5.21 1.20 2.99
C TRP A 110 -5.34 1.09 4.51
N ILE A 111 -6.49 0.57 4.98
CA ILE A 111 -6.77 0.40 6.41
C ILE A 111 -5.91 -0.67 7.08
N ASN A 112 -5.35 -1.60 6.29
CA ASN A 112 -4.53 -2.71 6.79
C ASN A 112 -3.36 -2.23 7.64
N THR A 113 -2.87 -1.03 7.34
CA THR A 113 -1.74 -0.54 8.08
C THR A 113 -2.23 -0.30 9.52
N TYR A 114 -3.46 0.22 9.75
CA TYR A 114 -4.05 0.52 11.09
C TYR A 114 -4.30 -0.70 11.98
N TYR A 115 -4.07 -1.90 11.46
CA TYR A 115 -4.33 -3.12 12.21
C TYR A 115 -3.45 -3.20 13.47
N PRO A 116 -4.03 -3.62 14.61
CA PRO A 116 -3.30 -4.08 15.76
C PRO A 116 -2.17 -5.04 15.39
N ALA A 117 -1.04 -4.92 16.07
CA ALA A 117 0.06 -5.87 15.92
C ALA A 117 -0.44 -7.31 16.15
N GLY A 118 -0.13 -8.20 15.21
CA GLY A 118 -0.58 -9.59 15.27
C GLY A 118 -2.03 -9.86 14.84
N LEU A 119 -2.85 -8.85 14.52
CA LEU A 119 -4.24 -9.05 14.07
C LEU A 119 -4.32 -9.95 12.84
N GLN A 120 -3.41 -9.76 11.89
CA GLN A 120 -3.36 -10.59 10.68
C GLN A 120 -3.17 -12.07 11.03
N GLU A 121 -2.36 -12.37 12.05
CA GLU A 121 -2.04 -13.74 12.46
C GLU A 121 -3.19 -14.37 13.26
N THR A 122 -3.79 -13.63 14.19
CA THR A 122 -4.82 -14.17 15.08
C THR A 122 -6.22 -14.13 14.48
N VAL A 123 -6.61 -13.02 13.86
CA VAL A 123 -7.95 -12.86 13.28
C VAL A 123 -7.93 -13.23 11.81
N GLY A 124 -7.00 -12.67 11.03
CA GLY A 124 -6.95 -12.85 9.58
C GLY A 124 -6.71 -14.30 9.16
N LYS A 125 -5.71 -14.96 9.75
CA LYS A 125 -5.40 -16.36 9.43
C LYS A 125 -6.28 -17.36 10.17
N VAL A 126 -6.53 -17.18 11.47
CA VAL A 126 -7.23 -18.20 12.26
C VAL A 126 -8.75 -17.98 12.25
N SER A 127 -9.25 -16.89 12.84
CA SER A 127 -10.70 -16.68 12.98
C SER A 127 -11.41 -16.59 11.62
N MET A 128 -10.83 -15.90 10.63
CA MET A 128 -11.42 -15.80 9.30
C MET A 128 -11.50 -17.17 8.60
N GLN A 129 -10.45 -17.99 8.71
CA GLN A 129 -10.45 -19.35 8.16
C GLN A 129 -11.45 -20.25 8.87
N GLN A 130 -11.59 -20.13 10.20
CA GLN A 130 -12.60 -20.84 10.98
C GLN A 130 -14.01 -20.46 10.53
N TYR A 131 -14.27 -19.17 10.28
CA TYR A 131 -15.55 -18.69 9.78
C TYR A 131 -15.86 -19.25 8.39
N PHE A 132 -14.91 -19.21 7.45
CA PHE A 132 -15.08 -19.80 6.11
C PHE A 132 -15.21 -21.33 6.09
N THR A 133 -14.88 -22.00 7.19
CA THR A 133 -15.01 -23.46 7.34
C THR A 133 -16.11 -23.84 8.33
N ASP A 134 -17.05 -22.92 8.60
CA ASP A 134 -18.21 -23.09 9.46
C ASP A 134 -17.89 -23.53 10.90
N LYS A 135 -16.66 -23.31 11.37
CA LYS A 135 -16.22 -23.66 12.73
C LYS A 135 -16.59 -22.62 13.77
N ILE A 136 -16.80 -21.38 13.33
CA ILE A 136 -17.31 -20.28 14.16
C ILE A 136 -18.38 -19.53 13.37
N SER A 137 -19.33 -18.94 14.09
CA SER A 137 -20.36 -18.06 13.56
C SER A 137 -19.81 -16.68 13.19
N ALA A 138 -20.59 -15.91 12.43
CA ALA A 138 -20.29 -14.51 12.14
C ALA A 138 -20.21 -13.65 13.42
N ALA A 139 -21.02 -13.95 14.44
CA ALA A 139 -21.01 -13.24 15.72
C ALA A 139 -19.72 -13.50 16.51
N GLU A 140 -19.23 -14.74 16.48
CA GLU A 140 -17.94 -15.12 17.08
C GLU A 140 -16.77 -14.46 16.34
N LEU A 141 -16.80 -14.42 15.00
CA LEU A 141 -15.82 -13.67 14.22
C LEU A 141 -15.83 -12.18 14.56
N ALA A 142 -17.00 -11.56 14.65
CA ALA A 142 -17.13 -10.14 15.02
C ALA A 142 -16.56 -9.86 16.42
N THR A 143 -16.77 -10.79 17.36
CA THR A 143 -16.19 -10.73 18.71
C THR A 143 -14.66 -10.83 18.67
N ALA A 144 -14.12 -11.76 17.89
CA ALA A 144 -12.67 -11.90 17.71
C ALA A 144 -12.02 -10.64 17.14
N ILE A 145 -12.64 -10.04 16.11
CA ILE A 145 -12.22 -8.74 15.55
C ILE A 145 -12.24 -7.68 16.67
N GLN A 146 -13.38 -7.50 17.35
CA GLN A 146 -13.52 -6.47 18.37
C GLN A 146 -12.47 -6.58 19.48
N ASN A 147 -12.18 -7.80 19.94
CA ASN A 147 -11.18 -8.05 20.98
C ASN A 147 -9.77 -7.70 20.51
N ALA A 148 -9.40 -8.01 19.26
CA ALA A 148 -8.10 -7.63 18.70
C ALA A 148 -7.90 -6.11 18.69
N TRP A 149 -8.96 -5.33 18.42
CA TRP A 149 -8.90 -3.87 18.42
C TRP A 149 -8.92 -3.23 19.82
N LYS A 150 -9.46 -3.91 20.83
CA LYS A 150 -9.43 -3.45 22.24
C LYS A 150 -8.08 -3.68 22.91
N GLY A 151 -7.38 -4.75 22.55
CA GLY A 151 -6.24 -5.28 23.30
C GLY A 151 -4.86 -4.76 22.93
N SER A 152 -4.71 -3.90 21.92
CA SER A 152 -3.37 -3.53 21.41
C SER A 152 -3.16 -2.03 21.25
N VAL A 153 -1.94 -1.59 21.56
CA VAL A 153 -1.46 -0.25 21.26
C VAL A 153 -1.38 -0.09 19.73
N LYS A 154 -1.88 1.02 19.21
CA LYS A 154 -1.82 1.37 17.78
C LYS A 154 -0.39 1.80 17.46
N THR A 155 0.45 0.87 17.01
CA THR A 155 1.91 1.06 17.01
C THR A 155 2.50 1.80 15.81
N TRP A 156 1.70 2.23 14.84
CA TRP A 156 2.26 2.88 13.65
C TRP A 156 1.39 4.09 13.26
N ARG A 157 2.06 5.20 12.93
CA ARG A 157 1.60 6.62 12.93
C ARG A 157 1.64 7.36 14.27
N GLY A 158 2.30 6.83 15.30
CA GLY A 158 2.67 7.65 16.47
C GLY A 158 1.48 8.22 17.24
N ALA A 159 0.32 7.54 17.22
CA ALA A 159 -0.75 7.82 18.16
C ALA A 159 -0.28 7.35 19.55
N ALA A 160 0.42 8.23 20.26
CA ALA A 160 0.62 8.09 21.69
C ALA A 160 -0.75 8.06 22.39
N LYS A 161 -0.81 7.43 23.56
CA LYS A 161 -1.93 7.61 24.48
C LYS A 161 -2.07 9.09 24.85
#